data_AF-A0A7J3U7J7-F1
#
_entry.id   AF-A0A7J3U7J7-F1
#
_cell.length_a   1.000
_cell.length_b   1.000
_cell.length_c   1.000
_cell.angle_alpha   90.00
_cell.angle_beta   90.00
_cell.angle_gamma   90.00
#
_symmetry.space_group_name_H-M   'P 1'
#
loop_
_entity.id
_entity.type
_entity.pdbx_description
1 polymer ?
#
loop_
_entity_poly.entity_id
_entity_poly.type
_entity_poly.pdbx_seq_one_letter_code
_entity_poly.pdbx_strand_id
1 'polypeptide(L)'
;MRRRLAVVSVFDKRGVEEFARKLMESGFEIVSSGGTYRFLREKGVETTEISSLTGFPEMFEGRVKTLHPVVHAGILARRDVEGDIKTLNEHDISPIDVVVCNLYPFEDTISKKDVSLEEVVENIDIGGPTLVRSAAKNFEYVTVVVNPNKYEVVADEIEKNGTVSRET
;
A
#
# COMPACT_ATOMS: atom_id res chain seq x y z
N MET A 1 4.22 -21.56 4.68
CA MET A 1 3.49 -20.40 5.23
C MET A 1 3.01 -19.55 4.06
N ARG A 2 1.84 -18.89 4.17
CA ARG A 2 1.32 -17.98 3.12
C ARG A 2 2.21 -16.74 3.03
N ARG A 3 2.45 -16.20 1.82
CA ARG A 3 3.10 -14.89 1.63
C ARG A 3 2.26 -13.81 2.31
N ARG A 4 2.89 -12.96 3.13
CA ARG A 4 2.25 -11.81 3.77
C ARG A 4 2.70 -10.56 3.06
N LEU A 5 1.80 -9.88 2.36
CA LEU A 5 2.18 -8.73 1.53
C LEU A 5 1.83 -7.42 2.24
N ALA A 6 2.78 -6.49 2.21
CA ALA A 6 2.58 -5.11 2.60
C ALA A 6 2.75 -4.19 1.39
N VAL A 7 1.67 -3.56 0.93
CA VAL A 7 1.72 -2.58 -0.16
C VAL A 7 2.04 -1.21 0.41
N VAL A 8 3.17 -0.61 0.00
CA VAL A 8 3.65 0.69 0.47
C VAL A 8 3.66 1.68 -0.68
N SER A 9 2.81 2.69 -0.64
CA SER A 9 2.72 3.76 -1.65
C SER A 9 2.48 5.10 -0.97
N VAL A 10 3.57 5.80 -0.66
CA VAL A 10 3.54 7.03 0.14
C VAL A 10 4.15 8.22 -0.59
N PHE A 11 3.47 9.37 -0.49
CA PHE A 11 4.03 10.66 -0.84
C PHE A 11 5.05 11.12 0.21
N ASP A 12 4.61 11.23 1.46
CA ASP A 12 5.45 11.56 2.62
C ASP A 12 6.23 10.32 3.08
N LYS A 13 7.56 10.40 3.02
CA LYS A 13 8.49 9.29 3.25
C LYS A 13 9.05 9.28 4.68
N ARG A 14 8.58 10.16 5.57
CA ARG A 14 9.01 10.16 6.98
C ARG A 14 8.75 8.79 7.61
N GLY A 15 9.78 8.20 8.21
CA GLY A 15 9.70 6.92 8.93
C GLY A 15 9.40 5.67 8.09
N VAL A 16 9.13 5.79 6.78
CA VAL A 16 8.69 4.64 5.98
C VAL A 16 9.76 3.56 5.81
N GLU A 17 11.05 3.95 5.80
CA GLU A 17 12.16 3.00 5.74
C GLU A 17 12.17 2.08 6.97
N GLU A 18 12.17 2.67 8.17
CA GLU A 18 12.18 1.92 9.43
C GLU A 18 10.92 1.07 9.56
N PHE A 19 9.76 1.63 9.21
CA PHE A 19 8.51 0.89 9.24
C PHE A 19 8.52 -0.33 8.31
N ALA A 20 9.02 -0.16 7.08
CA ALA A 20 9.15 -1.27 6.13
C ALA A 20 10.08 -2.38 6.66
N ARG A 21 11.19 -2.01 7.32
CA ARG A 21 12.10 -3.00 7.94
C ARG A 21 11.43 -3.78 9.08
N LYS A 22 10.72 -3.10 9.99
CA LYS A 22 9.98 -3.78 11.07
C LYS A 22 8.92 -4.75 10.52
N LEU A 23 8.23 -4.36 9.45
CA LEU A 23 7.30 -5.25 8.74
C LEU A 23 8.04 -6.46 8.14
N MET A 24 9.19 -6.28 7.52
CA MET A 24 9.99 -7.40 6.99
C MET A 24 10.44 -8.36 8.10
N GLU A 25 10.90 -7.84 9.24
CA GLU A 25 11.26 -8.63 10.42
C GLU A 25 10.06 -9.46 10.94
N SER A 26 8.85 -8.93 10.78
CA SER A 26 7.58 -9.62 11.08
C SER A 26 7.10 -10.57 9.97
N GLY A 27 7.93 -10.82 8.96
CA GLY A 27 7.68 -11.78 7.87
C GLY A 27 6.84 -11.24 6.71
N PHE A 28 6.75 -9.92 6.54
CA PHE A 28 6.07 -9.32 5.40
C PHE A 28 7.02 -9.08 4.23
N GLU A 29 6.52 -9.30 3.03
CA GLU A 29 7.16 -8.89 1.81
C GLU A 29 6.67 -7.50 1.41
N ILE A 30 7.60 -6.57 1.24
CA ILE A 30 7.27 -5.19 0.87
C ILE A 30 7.07 -5.11 -0.63
N VAL A 31 5.92 -4.57 -1.03
CA VAL A 31 5.56 -4.32 -2.42
C VAL A 31 5.33 -2.82 -2.60
N SER A 32 5.94 -2.22 -3.60
CA SER A 32 5.84 -0.77 -3.82
C SER A 32 5.86 -0.39 -5.30
N SER A 33 5.70 0.90 -5.61
CA SER A 33 5.71 1.42 -6.97
C SER A 33 6.31 2.82 -7.05
N GLY A 34 6.81 3.19 -8.23
CA GLY A 34 7.26 4.55 -8.53
C GLY A 34 8.28 5.11 -7.52
N GLY A 35 8.03 6.32 -7.04
CA GLY A 35 8.95 7.02 -6.13
C GLY A 35 9.18 6.34 -4.78
N THR A 36 8.17 5.65 -4.24
CA THR A 36 8.33 4.91 -2.97
C THR A 36 9.20 3.68 -3.17
N TYR A 37 9.02 2.94 -4.26
CA TYR A 37 9.86 1.79 -4.62
C TYR A 37 11.33 2.20 -4.74
N ARG A 38 11.62 3.26 -5.51
CA ARG A 38 13.00 3.77 -5.67
C ARG A 38 13.61 4.18 -4.34
N PHE A 39 12.87 4.94 -3.53
CA PHE A 39 13.32 5.38 -2.20
C PHE A 39 13.69 4.19 -1.30
N LEU A 40 12.85 3.17 -1.20
CA LEU A 40 13.11 2.00 -0.36
C LEU A 40 14.33 1.19 -0.86
N ARG A 41 14.44 0.99 -2.18
CA ARG A 41 15.58 0.30 -2.80
C ARG A 41 16.90 1.04 -2.59
N GLU A 42 16.91 2.37 -2.72
CA GLU A 42 18.09 3.20 -2.44
C GLU A 42 18.57 3.09 -0.99
N LYS A 43 17.64 2.84 -0.06
CA LYS A 43 17.95 2.56 1.35
C LYS A 43 18.35 1.10 1.62
N GLY A 44 18.38 0.24 0.61
CA GLY A 44 18.69 -1.17 0.78
C GLY A 44 17.58 -1.95 1.48
N VAL A 45 16.33 -1.48 1.40
CA VAL A 45 15.16 -2.27 1.80
C VAL A 45 14.79 -3.18 0.62
N GLU A 46 14.65 -4.48 0.88
CA GLU A 46 14.16 -5.41 -0.15
C GLU A 46 12.72 -5.06 -0.48
N THR A 47 12.41 -4.88 -1.76
CA THR A 47 11.09 -4.42 -2.17
C THR A 47 10.81 -4.99 -3.55
N THR A 48 9.64 -5.59 -3.69
CA THR A 48 9.11 -6.07 -4.96
C THR A 48 8.37 -4.92 -5.64
N GLU A 49 8.58 -4.73 -6.94
CA GLU A 49 7.82 -3.74 -7.69
C GLU A 49 6.40 -4.25 -7.96
N ILE A 50 5.39 -3.38 -7.85
CA ILE A 50 3.97 -3.73 -8.03
C ILE A 50 3.71 -4.37 -9.41
N SER A 51 4.47 -3.96 -10.43
CA SER A 51 4.45 -4.51 -11.79
C SER A 51 4.73 -6.01 -11.81
N SER A 52 5.55 -6.51 -10.87
CA SER A 52 5.85 -7.94 -10.73
C SER A 52 4.66 -8.74 -10.18
N LEU A 53 3.76 -8.10 -9.43
CA LEU A 53 2.50 -8.72 -9.02
C LEU A 53 1.44 -8.66 -10.13
N THR A 54 1.33 -7.51 -10.79
CA THR A 54 0.25 -7.30 -11.77
C THR A 54 0.55 -7.90 -13.13
N GLY A 55 1.82 -8.08 -13.48
CA GLY A 55 2.26 -8.39 -14.85
C GLY A 55 2.09 -7.21 -15.81
N PHE A 56 1.71 -6.03 -15.31
CA PHE A 56 1.49 -4.83 -16.10
C PHE A 56 2.58 -3.78 -15.82
N PRO A 57 3.19 -3.20 -16.87
CA PRO A 57 4.18 -2.14 -16.70
C PRO A 57 3.54 -0.84 -16.22
N GLU A 58 4.37 0.09 -15.74
CA GLU A 58 3.94 1.45 -15.47
C GLU A 58 3.51 2.15 -16.78
N MET A 59 2.35 2.81 -16.77
CA MET A 59 1.77 3.51 -17.93
C MET A 59 1.28 4.92 -17.53
N PHE A 60 1.21 5.81 -18.52
CA PHE A 60 0.71 7.18 -18.38
C PHE A 60 1.37 7.92 -17.21
N GLU A 61 2.70 7.87 -17.15
CA GLU A 61 3.50 8.55 -16.11
C GLU A 61 3.10 8.14 -14.67
N GLY A 62 2.68 6.88 -14.50
CA GLY A 62 2.37 6.31 -13.19
C GLY A 62 0.93 6.48 -12.73
N ARG A 63 0.04 7.07 -13.55
CA ARG A 63 -1.37 7.29 -13.20
C ARG A 63 -2.16 6.02 -12.90
N VAL A 64 -1.80 4.88 -13.49
CA VAL A 64 -2.58 3.62 -13.41
C VAL A 64 -1.78 2.45 -12.83
N LYS A 65 -0.77 2.72 -12.02
CA LYS A 65 0.15 1.69 -11.49
C LYS A 65 -0.48 0.67 -10.54
N THR A 66 -1.47 1.07 -9.73
CA THR A 66 -2.08 0.21 -8.68
C THR A 66 -3.54 -0.14 -8.97
N LEU A 67 -4.14 0.44 -10.01
CA LEU A 67 -5.55 0.23 -10.40
C LEU A 67 -5.71 -1.09 -11.16
N HIS A 68 -5.38 -2.20 -10.48
CA HIS A 68 -5.34 -3.53 -11.09
C HIS A 68 -6.12 -4.54 -10.24
N PRO A 69 -6.87 -5.47 -10.86
CA PRO A 69 -7.62 -6.50 -10.15
C PRO A 69 -6.77 -7.33 -9.19
N VAL A 70 -5.54 -7.69 -9.55
CA VAL A 70 -4.64 -8.45 -8.65
C VAL A 70 -4.41 -7.72 -7.32
N VAL A 71 -4.19 -6.40 -7.36
CA VAL A 71 -3.96 -5.59 -6.16
C VAL A 71 -5.26 -5.50 -5.35
N HIS A 72 -6.36 -5.13 -5.98
CA HIS A 72 -7.61 -4.90 -5.26
C HIS A 72 -8.30 -6.20 -4.81
N ALA A 73 -8.17 -7.31 -5.54
CA ALA A 73 -8.62 -8.62 -5.10
C ALA A 73 -7.79 -9.11 -3.90
N GLY A 74 -6.47 -8.90 -3.94
CA GLY A 74 -5.60 -9.19 -2.79
C GLY A 74 -6.01 -8.41 -1.54
N ILE A 75 -6.49 -7.17 -1.68
CA ILE A 75 -6.97 -6.35 -0.57
C ILE A 75 -8.40 -6.71 -0.14
N LEU A 76 -9.33 -6.92 -1.09
CA LEU A 76 -10.77 -6.96 -0.82
C LEU A 76 -11.36 -8.36 -0.61
N ALA A 77 -10.62 -9.42 -0.93
CA ALA A 77 -11.09 -10.78 -0.69
C ALA A 77 -11.38 -11.00 0.81
N ARG A 78 -12.58 -11.49 1.11
CA ARG A 78 -12.98 -11.82 2.47
C ARG A 78 -12.40 -13.17 2.83
N ARG A 79 -11.66 -13.23 3.94
CA ARG A 79 -10.86 -14.43 4.26
C ARG A 79 -11.67 -15.57 4.87
N ASP A 80 -12.89 -15.28 5.32
CA ASP A 80 -13.88 -16.22 5.84
C ASP A 80 -14.86 -16.74 4.77
N VAL A 81 -14.79 -16.23 3.53
CA VAL A 81 -15.65 -16.68 2.43
C VAL A 81 -14.88 -17.63 1.54
N GLU A 82 -15.20 -18.92 1.59
CA GLU A 82 -14.51 -19.96 0.80
C GLU A 82 -14.46 -19.67 -0.70
N GLY A 83 -15.52 -19.06 -1.25
CA GLY A 83 -15.58 -18.65 -2.66
C GLY A 83 -14.51 -17.62 -3.01
N ASP A 84 -14.31 -16.59 -2.17
CA ASP A 84 -13.29 -15.55 -2.39
C ASP A 84 -11.88 -16.17 -2.32
N ILE A 85 -11.62 -17.05 -1.35
CA ILE A 85 -10.34 -17.77 -1.22
C ILE A 85 -10.08 -18.66 -2.44
N LYS A 86 -11.10 -19.36 -2.94
CA LYS A 86 -10.98 -20.18 -4.15
C LYS A 86 -10.61 -19.33 -5.35
N THR A 87 -11.30 -18.19 -5.55
CA THR A 87 -11.00 -17.25 -6.65
C THR A 87 -9.58 -16.70 -6.56
N LEU A 88 -9.09 -16.35 -5.37
CA LEU A 88 -7.70 -15.94 -5.18
C LEU A 88 -6.71 -17.02 -5.64
N ASN A 89 -6.93 -18.27 -5.20
CA ASN A 89 -6.05 -19.39 -5.56
C ASN A 89 -6.11 -19.73 -7.05
N GLU A 90 -7.29 -19.70 -7.66
CA GLU A 90 -7.49 -19.96 -9.11
C GLU A 90 -6.74 -18.95 -9.99
N HIS A 91 -6.56 -17.72 -9.51
CA HIS A 91 -5.88 -16.65 -10.23
C HIS A 91 -4.46 -16.35 -9.72
N ASP A 92 -3.91 -17.19 -8.82
CA ASP A 92 -2.59 -17.01 -8.18
C ASP A 92 -2.42 -15.62 -7.51
N ILE A 93 -3.49 -15.12 -6.90
CA ILE A 93 -3.52 -13.82 -6.24
C ILE A 93 -3.25 -14.02 -4.76
N SER A 94 -2.13 -13.49 -4.28
CA SER A 94 -1.81 -13.47 -2.85
C SER A 94 -2.60 -12.36 -2.12
N PRO A 95 -3.28 -12.66 -1.01
CA PRO A 95 -3.90 -11.62 -0.20
C PRO A 95 -2.88 -10.63 0.37
N ILE A 96 -3.29 -9.37 0.48
CA ILE A 96 -2.54 -8.25 1.05
C ILE A 96 -3.02 -8.04 2.49
N ASP A 97 -2.07 -7.89 3.41
CA ASP A 97 -2.32 -7.82 4.85
C ASP A 97 -2.15 -6.39 5.38
N VAL A 98 -1.26 -5.61 4.78
CA VAL A 98 -0.98 -4.24 5.18
C VAL A 98 -0.98 -3.34 3.94
N VAL A 99 -1.64 -2.18 4.05
CA VAL A 99 -1.60 -1.11 3.06
C VAL A 99 -1.12 0.17 3.73
N VAL A 100 0.05 0.64 3.35
CA VAL A 100 0.65 1.89 3.82
C VAL A 100 0.54 2.93 2.73
N CYS A 101 -0.33 3.92 2.92
CA CYS A 101 -0.60 4.90 1.88
C CYS A 101 -0.95 6.26 2.45
N ASN A 102 -0.15 7.28 2.12
CA ASN A 102 -0.50 8.67 2.34
C ASN A 102 -0.52 9.39 0.99
N LEU A 103 -1.42 10.37 0.88
CA LEU A 103 -1.80 10.99 -0.39
C LEU A 103 -0.92 12.19 -0.70
N TYR A 104 -0.96 12.63 -1.95
CA TYR A 104 -0.43 13.94 -2.33
C TYR A 104 -1.10 15.05 -1.51
N PRO A 105 -0.34 16.06 -1.07
CA PRO A 105 -0.86 17.16 -0.27
C PRO A 105 -1.62 18.13 -1.17
N PHE A 106 -2.80 17.72 -1.65
CA PHE A 106 -3.59 18.46 -2.62
C PHE A 106 -3.96 19.86 -2.09
N GLU A 107 -4.31 19.96 -0.80
CA GLU A 107 -4.58 21.23 -0.12
C GLU A 107 -3.38 22.19 -0.17
N ASP A 108 -2.16 21.67 0.06
CA ASP A 108 -0.94 22.47 -0.03
C ASP A 108 -0.70 22.92 -1.48
N THR A 109 -0.94 22.04 -2.46
CA THR A 109 -0.78 22.35 -3.89
C THR A 109 -1.69 23.50 -4.32
N ILE A 110 -2.98 23.45 -4.00
CA ILE A 110 -3.92 24.53 -4.37
C ILE A 110 -3.69 25.83 -3.60
N SER A 111 -2.99 25.77 -2.46
CA SER A 111 -2.64 26.93 -1.64
C SER A 111 -1.40 27.68 -2.14
N LYS A 112 -0.63 27.09 -3.08
CA LYS A 112 0.52 27.76 -3.67
C LYS A 112 0.08 28.99 -4.48
N LYS A 113 0.82 30.08 -4.33
CA LYS A 113 0.64 31.27 -5.16
C LYS A 113 0.96 30.92 -6.61
N ASP A 114 0.09 31.37 -7.53
CA ASP A 114 0.25 31.21 -8.98
C ASP A 114 0.28 29.74 -9.49
N VAL A 115 -0.33 28.80 -8.76
CA VAL A 115 -0.49 27.41 -9.21
C VAL A 115 -1.39 27.33 -10.45
N SER A 116 -0.96 26.58 -11.47
CA SER A 116 -1.74 26.40 -12.70
C SER A 116 -2.82 25.32 -12.53
N LEU A 117 -3.88 25.37 -13.34
CA LEU A 117 -4.91 24.33 -13.33
C LEU A 117 -4.32 22.97 -13.68
N GLU A 118 -3.36 22.93 -14.61
CA GLU A 118 -2.65 21.72 -14.99
C GLU A 118 -1.91 21.11 -13.79
N GLU A 119 -1.15 21.90 -13.01
CA GLU A 119 -0.48 21.40 -11.81
C GLU A 119 -1.49 20.86 -10.78
N VAL A 120 -2.62 21.54 -10.60
CA VAL A 120 -3.68 21.06 -9.70
C VAL A 120 -4.23 19.72 -10.17
N VAL A 121 -4.57 19.59 -11.45
CA VAL A 121 -5.12 18.36 -12.04
C VAL A 121 -4.15 17.19 -11.93
N GLU A 122 -2.85 17.42 -12.14
CA GLU A 122 -1.82 16.38 -11.99
C GLU A 122 -1.67 15.86 -10.56
N ASN A 123 -2.00 16.69 -9.56
CA ASN A 123 -1.94 16.30 -8.15
C ASN A 123 -3.21 15.60 -7.64
N ILE A 124 -4.22 15.38 -8.49
CA ILE A 124 -5.40 14.59 -8.14
C ILE A 124 -5.03 13.11 -8.11
N ASP A 125 -4.89 12.56 -6.92
CA ASP A 125 -4.58 11.14 -6.72
C ASP A 125 -5.81 10.26 -6.95
N ILE A 126 -5.66 9.21 -7.77
CA ILE A 126 -6.69 8.20 -8.02
C ILE A 126 -6.33 6.87 -7.33
N GLY A 127 -5.09 6.43 -7.51
CA GLY A 127 -4.61 5.15 -6.98
C GLY A 127 -4.56 5.14 -5.46
N GLY A 128 -4.03 6.19 -4.83
CA GLY A 128 -3.92 6.31 -3.37
C GLY A 128 -5.27 6.22 -2.66
N PRO A 129 -6.27 7.06 -3.01
CA PRO A 129 -7.61 6.96 -2.43
C PRO A 129 -8.26 5.59 -2.65
N THR A 130 -8.04 4.96 -3.80
CA THR A 130 -8.62 3.64 -4.09
C THR A 130 -7.97 2.55 -3.22
N LEU A 131 -6.65 2.58 -3.02
CA LEU A 131 -5.94 1.69 -2.09
C LEU A 131 -6.46 1.84 -0.66
N VAL A 132 -6.49 3.08 -0.16
CA VAL A 132 -6.95 3.39 1.22
C VAL A 132 -8.39 2.92 1.42
N ARG A 133 -9.30 3.26 0.49
CA ARG A 133 -10.71 2.87 0.60
C ARG A 133 -10.91 1.35 0.50
N SER A 134 -10.13 0.67 -0.33
CA SER A 134 -10.19 -0.80 -0.44
C SER A 134 -9.77 -1.46 0.86
N ALA A 135 -8.65 -1.02 1.43
CA ALA A 135 -8.11 -1.58 2.67
C ALA A 135 -9.02 -1.28 3.86
N ALA A 136 -9.46 -0.03 4.01
CA ALA A 136 -10.38 0.37 5.07
C ALA A 136 -11.72 -0.37 5.01
N LYS A 137 -12.21 -0.71 3.80
CA LYS A 137 -13.43 -1.53 3.66
C LYS A 137 -13.23 -2.96 4.19
N ASN A 138 -12.02 -3.52 4.09
CA ASN A 138 -11.71 -4.88 4.50
C ASN A 138 -10.87 -4.93 5.79
N PHE A 139 -11.10 -3.97 6.70
CA PHE A 139 -10.31 -3.76 7.92
C PHE A 139 -10.23 -4.98 8.85
N GLU A 140 -11.24 -5.86 8.82
CA GLU A 140 -11.22 -7.14 9.55
C GLU A 140 -10.00 -8.01 9.20
N TYR A 141 -9.40 -7.78 8.02
CA TYR A 141 -8.32 -8.59 7.46
C TYR A 141 -7.10 -7.77 7.00
N VAL A 142 -7.25 -6.46 6.82
CA VAL A 142 -6.22 -5.60 6.24
C VAL A 142 -5.99 -4.38 7.11
N THR A 143 -4.76 -4.21 7.57
CA THR A 143 -4.34 -2.99 8.29
C THR A 143 -4.04 -1.89 7.30
N VAL A 144 -4.74 -0.75 7.40
CA VAL A 144 -4.47 0.44 6.58
C VAL A 144 -3.78 1.51 7.42
N VAL A 145 -2.63 2.01 6.97
CA VAL A 145 -1.86 3.04 7.69
C VAL A 145 -1.64 4.25 6.80
N VAL A 146 -2.31 5.34 7.12
CA VAL A 146 -2.28 6.58 6.32
C VAL A 146 -1.47 7.72 6.94
N ASN A 147 -1.09 7.58 8.22
CA ASN A 147 -0.36 8.61 8.96
C ASN A 147 0.99 8.05 9.44
N PRO A 148 2.13 8.64 9.02
CA PRO A 148 3.46 8.22 9.48
C PRO A 148 3.64 8.19 11.00
N ASN A 149 2.92 9.05 11.74
CA ASN A 149 2.97 9.08 13.20
C ASN A 149 2.40 7.82 13.87
N LYS A 150 1.78 6.91 13.09
CA LYS A 150 1.23 5.64 13.58
C LYS A 150 2.11 4.44 13.27
N TYR A 151 3.21 4.62 12.51
CA TYR A 151 4.08 3.51 12.10
C TYR A 151 4.65 2.74 13.28
N GLU A 152 5.14 3.43 14.30
CA GLU A 152 5.73 2.78 15.48
C GLU A 152 4.69 1.92 16.23
N VAL A 153 3.52 2.50 16.54
CA VAL A 153 2.44 1.78 17.25
C VAL A 153 1.98 0.54 16.47
N VAL A 154 1.78 0.68 15.16
CA VAL A 154 1.34 -0.44 14.31
C VAL A 154 2.42 -1.52 14.21
N ALA A 155 3.69 -1.12 14.02
CA ALA A 155 4.79 -2.05 13.93
C ALA A 155 4.98 -2.85 15.21
N ASP A 156 4.95 -2.17 16.36
CA ASP A 156 5.14 -2.79 17.67
C ASP A 156 4.02 -3.79 17.99
N GLU A 157 2.79 -3.51 17.56
CA GLU A 157 1.67 -4.44 17.73
C GLU A 157 1.79 -5.66 16.81
N ILE A 158 2.16 -5.44 15.54
CA ILE A 158 2.43 -6.52 14.57
C ILE A 158 3.60 -7.39 15.03
N GLU A 159 4.68 -6.81 15.56
CA GLU A 159 5.84 -7.54 16.06
C GLU A 159 5.45 -8.47 17.22
N LYS A 160 4.64 -7.97 18.17
CA LYS A 160 4.22 -8.72 19.35
C LYS A 160 3.20 -9.80 19.05
N ASN A 161 2.21 -9.50 18.22
CA ASN A 161 1.01 -10.32 18.04
C ASN A 161 0.94 -10.99 16.66
N GLY A 162 1.85 -10.67 15.76
CA GLY A 162 1.81 -11.04 14.34
C GLY A 162 0.85 -10.16 13.51
N THR A 163 -0.14 -9.51 14.12
CA THR A 163 -1.13 -8.63 13.49
C THR A 163 -1.58 -7.55 14.47
N VAL A 164 -2.21 -6.48 13.97
CA VAL A 164 -2.91 -5.53 14.84
C VAL A 164 -4.21 -6.13 15.38
N SER A 165 -4.67 -5.62 16.53
CA SER A 165 -5.99 -5.91 17.08
C SER A 165 -7.09 -5.33 16.19
N ARG A 166 -8.33 -5.77 16.40
CA ARG A 166 -9.49 -5.23 15.67
C ARG A 166 -9.80 -3.77 16.01
N GLU A 167 -9.38 -3.30 17.19
CA GLU A 167 -9.60 -1.92 17.63
C GLU A 167 -8.64 -0.94 16.96
N THR A 168 -7.42 -1.39 16.66
CA THR A 168 -6.37 -0.63 15.96
C THR A 168 -6.68 -0.45 14.48
#